data_AF-A0A8X6FXV6-F1
#
_entry.id   AF-A0A8X6FXV6-F1
#
_cell.length_a   1.000
_cell.length_b   1.000
_cell.length_c   1.000
_cell.angle_alpha   90.00
_cell.angle_beta   90.00
_cell.angle_gamma   90.00
#
_symmetry.space_group_name_H-M   'P 1'
#
loop_
_entity.id
_entity.type
_entity.pdbx_description
1 polymer ?
#
loop_
_entity_poly.entity_id
_entity_poly.type
_entity_poly.pdbx_seq_one_letter_code
_entity_poly.pdbx_strand_id
1 'polypeptide(L)'
;MYKQTYPISTKHIENNTYMDDFVIGTSTDTEAITLYREMLQLTSHISLPLAKWTTNSKTLQGVWNQENVPFREITQVLGFKWNTDKDVFQIDVQAKIVEASKEPRHCTGTDNPSDHLTRGTFPSQLPSSESWRHGPKWLNHDSEAWPTKDFPSHSQPSVEVESRKTESRSFYVATTEPIIDISRYSSYTKLLRVTAWIIRFVHNCKSHLRIIHELNCNEIEKAEDYWIQTVQR
;
A
#
# COMPACT_ATOMS: atom_id res chain seq x y z
N MET A 1 -30.83 1.00 -4.50
CA MET A 1 -31.24 -0.41 -4.69
C MET A 1 -30.22 -1.35 -4.04
N TYR A 2 -28.96 -1.39 -4.47
CA TYR A 2 -27.95 -2.33 -3.92
C TYR A 2 -27.53 -2.11 -2.46
N LYS A 3 -27.65 -0.89 -1.91
CA LYS A 3 -27.34 -0.60 -0.49
C LYS A 3 -28.26 -1.32 0.52
N GLN A 4 -29.47 -1.71 0.10
CA GLN A 4 -30.40 -2.48 0.94
C GLN A 4 -30.17 -3.99 0.83
N THR A 5 -29.72 -4.47 -0.33
CA THR A 5 -29.48 -5.90 -0.59
C THR A 5 -28.10 -6.36 -0.13
N TYR A 6 -27.09 -5.48 -0.22
CA TYR A 6 -25.70 -5.78 0.13
C TYR A 6 -25.11 -4.70 1.05
N PRO A 7 -25.60 -4.59 2.28
CA PRO A 7 -25.29 -3.48 3.17
C PRO A 7 -23.81 -3.43 3.59
N ILE A 8 -23.15 -4.58 3.71
CA ILE A 8 -21.75 -4.65 4.16
C ILE A 8 -20.83 -4.30 2.98
N SER A 9 -20.99 -4.99 1.86
CA SER A 9 -20.14 -4.78 0.67
C SER A 9 -20.25 -3.37 0.09
N THR A 10 -21.45 -2.79 0.01
CA THR A 10 -21.62 -1.43 -0.54
C THR A 10 -20.95 -0.34 0.30
N LYS A 11 -20.87 -0.52 1.63
CA LYS A 11 -20.11 0.39 2.51
C LYS A 11 -18.60 0.29 2.24
N HIS A 12 -18.12 -0.91 1.94
CA HIS A 12 -16.69 -1.18 1.84
C HIS A 12 -16.13 -0.94 0.45
N ILE A 13 -16.89 -1.21 -0.62
CA ILE A 13 -16.41 -1.02 -2.01
C ILE A 13 -16.03 0.44 -2.29
N GLU A 14 -16.76 1.41 -1.73
CA GLU A 14 -16.48 2.83 -1.91
C GLU A 14 -15.20 3.28 -1.19
N ASN A 15 -14.80 2.60 -0.10
CA ASN A 15 -13.76 3.07 0.82
C ASN A 15 -12.49 2.21 0.86
N ASN A 16 -12.54 1.00 0.30
CA ASN A 16 -11.51 -0.03 0.43
C ASN A 16 -11.05 -0.56 -0.94
N THR A 17 -11.32 0.20 -1.99
CA THR A 17 -10.81 -0.03 -3.34
C THR A 17 -9.68 0.96 -3.62
N TYR A 18 -8.60 0.45 -4.23
CA TYR A 18 -7.51 1.26 -4.74
C TYR A 18 -7.15 0.76 -6.13
N MET A 19 -7.48 1.56 -7.15
CA MET A 19 -7.39 1.14 -8.55
C MET A 19 -8.12 -0.20 -8.77
N ASP A 20 -7.39 -1.24 -9.15
CA ASP A 20 -7.93 -2.58 -9.41
C ASP A 20 -7.94 -3.48 -8.15
N ASP A 21 -7.37 -3.03 -7.03
CA ASP A 21 -7.25 -3.80 -5.80
C ASP A 21 -8.39 -3.49 -4.81
N PHE A 22 -8.90 -4.52 -4.15
CA PHE A 22 -9.83 -4.41 -3.01
C PHE A 22 -9.21 -5.07 -1.78
N VAL A 23 -9.05 -4.31 -0.69
CA VAL A 23 -8.37 -4.79 0.53
C VAL A 23 -9.14 -4.33 1.76
N ILE A 24 -9.48 -5.27 2.63
CA ILE A 24 -10.27 -5.00 3.83
C ILE A 24 -9.89 -5.90 4.99
N GLY A 25 -9.92 -5.34 6.20
CA GLY A 25 -9.92 -6.07 7.46
C GLY A 25 -11.30 -6.08 8.09
N THR A 26 -11.70 -7.22 8.65
CA THR A 26 -12.93 -7.38 9.45
C THR A 26 -12.56 -7.77 10.87
N SER A 27 -13.49 -7.63 11.81
CA SER A 27 -13.21 -7.98 13.23
C SER A 27 -13.48 -9.45 13.54
N THR A 28 -14.22 -10.15 12.66
CA THR A 28 -14.59 -11.56 12.85
C THR A 28 -14.55 -12.35 11.54
N ASP A 29 -14.37 -13.66 11.64
CA ASP A 29 -14.42 -14.58 10.49
C ASP A 29 -15.81 -14.63 9.85
N THR A 30 -16.88 -14.58 10.66
CA THR A 30 -18.26 -14.58 10.15
C THR A 30 -18.53 -13.35 9.29
N GLU A 31 -18.05 -12.19 9.70
CA GLU A 31 -18.13 -10.95 8.94
C GLU A 31 -17.31 -11.05 7.63
N ALA A 32 -16.10 -11.62 7.68
CA ALA A 32 -15.27 -11.83 6.50
C ALA A 32 -15.96 -12.74 5.46
N ILE A 33 -16.54 -13.86 5.92
CA ILE A 33 -17.27 -14.79 5.07
C ILE A 33 -18.49 -14.11 4.45
N THR A 34 -19.28 -13.39 5.26
CA THR A 34 -20.48 -12.68 4.78
C THR A 34 -20.11 -11.65 3.71
N LEU A 35 -19.06 -10.86 3.97
CA LEU A 35 -18.56 -9.87 3.03
C LEU A 35 -18.08 -10.50 1.72
N TYR A 36 -17.33 -11.61 1.79
CA TYR A 36 -16.89 -12.35 0.60
C TYR A 36 -18.08 -12.78 -0.27
N ARG A 37 -19.15 -13.32 0.35
CA ARG A 37 -20.37 -13.73 -0.37
C ARG A 37 -21.09 -12.54 -1.00
N GLU A 38 -21.29 -11.47 -0.25
CA GLU A 38 -21.93 -10.26 -0.77
C GLU A 38 -21.13 -9.68 -1.93
N MET A 39 -19.80 -9.66 -1.83
CA MET A 39 -18.93 -9.15 -2.89
C MET A 39 -19.02 -9.96 -4.17
N LEU A 40 -19.04 -11.29 -4.09
CA LEU A 40 -19.25 -12.13 -5.28
C LEU A 40 -20.59 -11.84 -5.96
N GLN A 41 -21.66 -11.69 -5.18
CA GLN A 41 -22.97 -11.38 -5.71
C GLN A 41 -23.01 -9.97 -6.32
N LEU A 42 -22.53 -8.97 -5.60
CA LEU A 42 -22.49 -7.58 -6.07
C LEU A 42 -21.67 -7.45 -7.36
N THR A 43 -20.49 -8.06 -7.41
CA THR A 43 -19.58 -7.96 -8.56
C THR A 43 -20.09 -8.73 -9.79
N SER A 44 -20.90 -9.77 -9.57
CA SER A 44 -21.56 -10.48 -10.68
C SER A 44 -22.58 -9.59 -11.42
N HIS A 45 -23.26 -8.68 -10.73
CA HIS A 45 -24.20 -7.72 -11.37
C HIS A 45 -23.50 -6.68 -12.23
N ILE A 46 -22.25 -6.34 -11.92
CA ILE A 46 -21.48 -5.27 -12.62
C ILE A 46 -20.48 -5.82 -13.63
N SER A 47 -20.49 -7.13 -13.92
CA SER A 47 -19.56 -7.79 -14.85
C SER A 47 -18.07 -7.50 -14.57
N LEU A 48 -17.74 -7.24 -13.30
CA LEU A 48 -16.39 -6.96 -12.82
C LEU A 48 -16.05 -7.94 -11.69
N PRO A 49 -15.91 -9.25 -12.00
CA PRO A 49 -15.72 -10.26 -10.97
C PRO A 49 -14.38 -10.05 -10.25
N LEU A 50 -14.42 -10.01 -8.92
CA LEU A 50 -13.21 -10.03 -8.11
C LEU A 50 -12.53 -11.40 -8.21
N ALA A 51 -11.21 -11.37 -8.33
CA ALA A 51 -10.39 -12.57 -8.53
C ALA A 51 -9.10 -12.48 -7.69
N LYS A 52 -8.34 -13.58 -7.67
CA LYS A 52 -7.06 -13.70 -6.94
C LYS A 52 -7.22 -13.44 -5.43
N TRP A 53 -8.22 -14.07 -4.83
CA TRP A 53 -8.55 -13.95 -3.41
C TRP A 53 -7.39 -14.37 -2.49
N THR A 54 -7.22 -13.64 -1.39
CA THR A 54 -6.23 -13.92 -0.35
C THR A 54 -6.78 -13.52 1.02
N THR A 55 -6.47 -14.28 2.07
CA THR A 55 -6.90 -13.97 3.45
C THR A 55 -5.95 -14.62 4.45
N ASN A 56 -5.78 -13.98 5.61
CA ASN A 56 -5.12 -14.57 6.80
C ASN A 56 -6.09 -15.40 7.67
N SER A 57 -7.41 -15.35 7.43
CA SER A 57 -8.40 -16.13 8.17
C SER A 57 -8.38 -17.61 7.78
N LYS A 58 -8.00 -18.48 8.72
CA LYS A 58 -8.02 -19.95 8.53
C LYS A 58 -9.42 -20.50 8.29
N THR A 59 -10.44 -19.89 8.91
CA THR A 59 -11.84 -20.28 8.72
C THR A 59 -12.30 -19.99 7.30
N LEU A 60 -12.00 -18.79 6.78
CA LEU A 60 -12.33 -18.43 5.40
C LEU A 60 -11.53 -19.25 4.38
N GLN A 61 -10.25 -19.56 4.64
CA GLN A 61 -9.48 -20.52 3.85
C GLN A 61 -10.16 -21.89 3.79
N GLY A 62 -10.70 -22.37 4.92
CA GLY A 62 -11.48 -23.60 4.98
C GLY A 62 -12.72 -23.59 4.08
N VAL A 63 -13.46 -22.48 4.06
CA VAL A 63 -14.59 -22.28 3.14
C VAL A 63 -14.13 -22.31 1.69
N TRP A 64 -13.07 -21.57 1.34
CA TRP A 64 -12.55 -21.53 -0.03
C TRP A 64 -12.02 -22.90 -0.52
N ASN A 65 -11.40 -23.68 0.36
CA ASN A 65 -10.97 -25.04 0.04
C ASN A 65 -12.16 -25.95 -0.29
N GLN A 66 -13.26 -25.87 0.46
CA GLN A 66 -14.49 -26.64 0.17
C GLN A 66 -15.12 -26.25 -1.17
N GLU A 67 -14.93 -25.00 -1.58
CA GLU A 67 -15.48 -24.44 -2.83
C GLU A 67 -14.52 -24.50 -4.01
N ASN A 68 -13.34 -25.11 -3.85
CA ASN A 68 -12.26 -25.13 -4.84
C ASN A 68 -11.87 -23.73 -5.34
N VAL A 69 -11.95 -22.73 -4.46
CA VAL A 69 -11.53 -21.35 -4.77
C VAL A 69 -10.03 -21.24 -4.52
N PRO A 70 -9.21 -20.98 -5.55
CA PRO A 70 -7.77 -20.85 -5.36
C PRO A 70 -7.44 -19.58 -4.60
N PHE A 71 -6.59 -19.69 -3.58
CA PHE A 71 -6.02 -18.55 -2.86
C PHE A 71 -4.51 -18.69 -2.72
N ARG A 72 -3.84 -17.58 -2.42
CA ARG A 72 -2.37 -17.52 -2.29
C ARG A 72 -1.97 -17.29 -0.84
N GLU A 73 -0.92 -18.00 -0.41
CA GLU A 73 -0.26 -17.78 0.89
C GLU A 73 0.64 -16.54 0.89
N ILE A 74 1.25 -16.24 -0.25
CA ILE A 74 2.08 -15.05 -0.43
C ILE A 74 1.50 -14.24 -1.59
N THR A 75 1.21 -12.98 -1.31
CA THR A 75 0.71 -12.01 -2.29
C THR A 75 1.47 -10.71 -2.21
N GLN A 76 1.18 -9.78 -3.12
CA GLN A 76 1.69 -8.42 -3.06
C GLN A 76 0.51 -7.45 -2.90
N VAL A 77 0.56 -6.62 -1.87
CA VAL A 77 -0.47 -5.61 -1.56
C VAL A 77 0.24 -4.26 -1.49
N LEU A 78 -0.16 -3.30 -2.34
CA LEU A 78 0.40 -1.95 -2.38
C LEU A 78 1.94 -1.91 -2.50
N GLY A 79 2.53 -2.89 -3.19
CA GLY A 79 3.98 -2.99 -3.38
C GLY A 79 4.75 -3.72 -2.26
N PHE A 80 4.07 -4.21 -1.23
CA PHE A 80 4.64 -5.02 -0.16
C PHE A 80 4.23 -6.47 -0.33
N LYS A 81 5.15 -7.42 -0.05
CA LYS A 81 4.77 -8.84 0.00
C LYS A 81 4.01 -9.08 1.30
N TRP A 82 2.90 -9.80 1.26
CA TRP A 82 2.15 -10.21 2.44
C TRP A 82 2.13 -11.72 2.51
N ASN A 83 2.63 -12.27 3.61
CA ASN A 83 2.47 -13.68 3.95
C ASN A 83 1.21 -13.81 4.81
N THR A 84 0.17 -14.41 4.27
CA THR A 84 -1.13 -14.52 4.92
C THR A 84 -1.17 -15.59 6.02
N ASP A 85 -0.28 -16.58 5.97
CA ASP A 85 -0.18 -17.63 6.99
C ASP A 85 0.39 -17.09 8.31
N LYS A 86 1.47 -16.30 8.21
CA LYS A 86 2.12 -15.66 9.35
C LYS A 86 1.53 -14.31 9.71
N ASP A 87 0.67 -13.78 8.83
CA ASP A 87 0.15 -12.42 8.86
C ASP A 87 1.23 -11.34 8.97
N VAL A 88 2.24 -11.41 8.09
CA VAL A 88 3.39 -10.50 8.10
C VAL A 88 3.62 -9.88 6.73
N PHE A 89 3.77 -8.55 6.70
CA PHE A 89 4.29 -7.85 5.54
C PHE A 89 5.81 -7.95 5.47
N GLN A 90 6.30 -8.19 4.26
CA GLN A 90 7.71 -8.33 3.93
C GLN A 90 8.08 -7.31 2.86
N ILE A 91 9.19 -6.64 3.08
CA ILE A 91 9.80 -5.73 2.11
C ILE A 91 11.18 -6.27 1.75
N ASP A 92 11.44 -6.40 0.46
CA ASP A 92 12.78 -6.66 -0.04
C ASP A 92 13.51 -5.33 -0.15
N VAL A 93 14.24 -4.98 0.92
CA VAL A 93 14.96 -3.71 1.02
C VAL A 93 16.00 -3.59 -0.09
N GLN A 94 16.68 -4.68 -0.44
CA GLN A 94 17.71 -4.65 -1.47
C GLN A 94 17.11 -4.40 -2.84
N ALA A 95 16.02 -5.10 -3.19
CA ALA A 95 15.30 -4.87 -4.43
C ALA A 95 14.76 -3.43 -4.51
N LYS A 96 14.24 -2.89 -3.41
CA LYS A 96 13.73 -1.51 -3.35
C LYS A 96 14.82 -0.46 -3.47
N ILE A 97 16.01 -0.69 -2.90
CA ILE A 97 17.18 0.19 -3.08
C ILE A 97 17.63 0.17 -4.55
N VAL A 98 17.71 -1.01 -5.17
CA VAL A 98 18.06 -1.12 -6.59
C VAL A 98 17.02 -0.41 -7.46
N GLU A 99 15.73 -0.58 -7.18
CA GLU A 99 14.65 0.13 -7.88
C GLU A 99 14.77 1.66 -7.72
N ALA A 100 15.02 2.14 -6.49
CA ALA A 100 15.21 3.57 -6.21
C ALA A 100 16.49 4.15 -6.82
N SER A 101 17.51 3.32 -7.06
CA SER A 101 18.77 3.74 -7.71
C SER A 101 18.63 3.89 -9.23
N LYS A 102 17.54 3.40 -9.83
CA LYS A 102 17.27 3.59 -11.26
C LYS A 102 16.78 5.01 -11.49
N GLU A 103 17.46 5.73 -12.38
CA GLU A 103 16.98 7.03 -12.83
C GLU A 103 15.69 6.85 -13.67
N PRO A 104 14.56 7.45 -13.26
CA PRO A 104 13.33 7.35 -14.03
C PRO A 104 13.50 8.11 -15.36
N ARG A 105 13.34 7.38 -16.45
CA ARG A 105 13.27 7.95 -17.81
C ARG A 105 11.87 8.50 -18.04
N HIS A 106 11.79 9.74 -18.49
CA HIS A 106 10.52 10.44 -18.67
C HIS A 106 10.00 10.23 -20.10
N CYS A 107 8.79 9.70 -20.23
CA CYS A 107 8.03 9.78 -21.46
C CYS A 107 7.40 11.17 -21.55
N THR A 108 7.69 11.93 -22.62
CA THR A 108 7.09 13.24 -22.83
C THR A 108 5.57 13.12 -23.02
N GLY A 109 4.82 14.18 -22.69
CA GLY A 109 3.35 14.17 -22.83
C GLY A 109 2.85 13.97 -24.27
N THR A 110 3.66 14.27 -25.28
CA THR A 110 3.35 13.98 -26.70
C THR A 110 3.41 12.49 -27.03
N ASP A 111 4.27 11.77 -26.33
CA ASP A 111 4.60 10.37 -26.59
C ASP A 111 3.87 9.43 -25.61
N ASN A 112 3.26 9.99 -24.56
CA ASN A 112 2.52 9.25 -23.54
C ASN A 112 1.17 8.79 -24.09
N PRO A 113 0.95 7.48 -24.32
CA PRO A 113 -0.31 7.00 -24.87
C PRO A 113 -1.51 7.31 -23.95
N SER A 114 -1.30 7.39 -22.63
CA SER A 114 -2.36 7.74 -21.67
C SER A 114 -2.94 9.14 -21.88
N ASP A 115 -2.18 10.07 -22.49
CA ASP A 115 -2.63 11.43 -22.79
C ASP A 115 -3.77 11.43 -23.82
N HIS A 116 -3.87 10.43 -24.70
CA HIS A 116 -4.98 10.34 -25.66
C HIS A 116 -6.34 10.23 -24.97
N LEU A 117 -6.41 9.54 -23.83
CA LEU A 117 -7.64 9.37 -23.06
C LEU A 117 -7.95 10.62 -22.22
N THR A 118 -6.95 11.23 -21.61
CA THR A 118 -7.13 12.43 -20.77
C THR A 118 -7.31 13.72 -21.55
N ARG A 119 -6.88 13.79 -22.82
CA ARG A 119 -7.04 14.97 -23.69
C ARG A 119 -8.24 14.88 -24.65
N GLY A 120 -9.08 13.85 -24.53
CA GLY A 120 -10.38 13.80 -25.20
C GLY A 120 -10.40 13.17 -26.60
N THR A 121 -9.70 12.06 -26.81
CA THR A 121 -9.82 11.27 -28.06
C THR A 121 -11.09 10.40 -28.03
N PHE A 122 -11.80 10.29 -29.16
CA PHE A 122 -12.97 9.40 -29.23
C PHE A 122 -12.55 7.91 -29.25
N PRO A 123 -13.30 7.01 -28.59
CA PRO A 123 -12.97 5.58 -28.59
C PRO A 123 -12.87 4.96 -29.98
N SER A 124 -13.60 5.48 -30.97
CA SER A 124 -13.53 5.05 -32.37
C SER A 124 -12.20 5.39 -33.07
N GLN A 125 -11.43 6.34 -32.54
CA GLN A 125 -10.15 6.77 -33.10
C GLN A 125 -8.96 6.04 -32.46
N LEU A 126 -9.14 5.43 -31.28
CA LEU A 126 -8.11 4.65 -30.60
C LEU A 126 -7.62 3.43 -31.41
N PRO A 127 -8.50 2.65 -32.08
CA PRO A 127 -8.08 1.55 -32.94
C PRO A 127 -7.19 1.98 -34.11
N SER A 128 -7.24 3.24 -34.53
CA SER A 128 -6.42 3.76 -35.64
C SER A 128 -5.17 4.50 -35.16
N SER A 129 -5.01 4.68 -33.84
CA SER A 129 -3.83 5.34 -33.26
C SER A 129 -2.68 4.37 -33.09
N GLU A 130 -1.64 4.55 -33.89
CA GLU A 130 -0.39 3.78 -33.79
C GLU A 130 0.29 3.96 -32.43
N SER A 131 0.33 5.20 -31.91
CA SER A 131 0.92 5.50 -30.60
C SER A 131 0.19 4.83 -29.44
N TRP A 132 -1.15 4.73 -29.51
CA TRP A 132 -1.95 4.04 -28.48
C TRP A 132 -1.74 2.52 -28.50
N ARG A 133 -1.67 1.93 -29.70
CA ARG A 133 -1.55 0.48 -29.88
C ARG A 133 -0.15 -0.07 -29.62
N HIS A 134 0.87 0.64 -30.12
CA HIS A 134 2.24 0.15 -30.15
C HIS A 134 3.16 0.92 -29.21
N GLY A 135 2.64 1.96 -28.54
CA GLY A 135 3.44 2.85 -27.71
C GLY A 135 4.34 3.77 -28.55
N PRO A 136 5.15 4.60 -27.88
CA PRO A 136 6.12 5.44 -28.56
C PRO A 136 7.19 4.62 -29.27
N LYS A 137 7.63 5.10 -30.45
CA LYS A 137 8.57 4.38 -31.33
C LYS A 137 9.88 4.00 -30.65
N TRP A 138 10.39 4.87 -29.79
CA TRP A 138 11.64 4.64 -29.05
C TRP A 138 11.55 3.44 -28.09
N LEU A 139 10.35 3.04 -27.65
CA LEU A 139 10.17 1.88 -26.78
C LEU A 139 10.51 0.56 -27.49
N ASN A 140 10.38 0.54 -28.82
CA ASN A 140 10.70 -0.62 -29.66
C ASN A 140 12.18 -0.71 -30.05
N HIS A 141 12.99 0.27 -29.65
CA HIS A 141 14.43 0.28 -29.86
C HIS A 141 15.18 -0.11 -28.57
N ASP A 142 16.47 -0.43 -28.70
CA ASP A 142 17.32 -0.75 -27.55
C ASP A 142 17.28 0.36 -26.49
N SER A 143 17.49 -0.02 -25.24
CA SER A 143 17.41 0.91 -24.10
C SER A 143 18.40 2.08 -24.19
N GLU A 144 19.38 2.01 -25.07
CA GLU A 144 20.32 3.10 -25.38
C GLU A 144 19.68 4.21 -26.24
N ALA A 145 18.65 3.89 -27.03
CA ALA A 145 17.93 4.82 -27.89
C ALA A 145 16.74 5.51 -27.19
N TRP A 146 16.53 5.23 -25.91
CA TRP A 146 15.45 5.83 -25.13
C TRP A 146 15.80 7.26 -24.73
N PRO A 147 14.82 8.16 -24.52
CA PRO A 147 15.09 9.53 -24.13
C PRO A 147 15.87 9.61 -22.80
N THR A 148 17.13 10.04 -22.86
CA THR A 148 17.93 10.49 -21.72
C THR A 148 17.67 11.97 -21.51
N LYS A 149 17.50 12.41 -20.26
CA LYS A 149 17.12 13.79 -19.97
C LYS A 149 18.21 14.77 -20.40
N ASP A 150 17.90 15.65 -21.34
CA ASP A 150 18.45 17.01 -21.33
C ASP A 150 17.68 17.77 -20.26
N PHE A 151 18.21 17.89 -19.05
CA PHE A 151 17.79 18.96 -18.16
C PHE A 151 18.59 20.21 -18.56
N PRO A 152 17.97 21.26 -19.11
CA PRO A 152 18.62 22.56 -19.09
C PRO A 152 18.91 22.89 -17.63
N SER A 153 20.16 23.18 -17.31
CA SER A 153 20.56 23.76 -16.03
C SER A 153 20.00 25.19 -15.94
N HIS A 154 18.68 25.32 -15.86
CA HIS A 154 18.01 26.55 -15.49
C HIS A 154 17.54 26.37 -14.05
N SER A 155 18.20 27.13 -13.17
CA SER A 155 17.76 27.46 -11.82
C SER A 155 16.23 27.40 -11.72
N GLN A 156 15.72 26.34 -11.10
CA GLN A 156 14.28 26.23 -10.85
C GLN A 156 13.86 27.40 -9.94
N PRO A 157 12.88 28.22 -10.33
CA PRO A 157 12.11 28.94 -9.33
C PRO A 157 11.50 27.87 -8.43
N SER A 158 11.51 28.11 -7.12
CA SER A 158 10.93 27.25 -6.09
C SER A 158 9.60 26.65 -6.57
N VAL A 159 9.64 25.40 -7.02
CA VAL A 159 8.44 24.63 -7.28
C VAL A 159 7.84 24.42 -5.90
N GLU A 160 6.75 25.13 -5.60
CA GLU A 160 5.82 24.68 -4.59
C GLU A 160 5.51 23.22 -4.96
N VAL A 161 6.13 22.30 -4.23
CA VAL A 161 5.83 20.88 -4.34
C VAL A 161 4.33 20.82 -4.11
N GLU A 162 3.59 20.53 -5.19
CA GLU A 162 2.15 20.32 -5.12
C GLU A 162 1.95 19.14 -4.17
N SER A 163 1.76 19.46 -2.90
CA SER A 163 1.49 18.50 -1.87
C SER A 163 0.08 18.01 -2.16
N ARG A 164 -0.05 17.01 -3.03
CA ARG A 164 -1.18 16.11 -2.94
C ARG A 164 -1.15 15.65 -1.49
N LYS A 165 -2.13 16.11 -0.70
CA LYS A 165 -2.51 15.45 0.54
C LYS A 165 -2.86 14.04 0.13
N THR A 166 -1.85 13.18 0.08
CA THR A 166 -2.04 11.75 0.11
C THR A 166 -2.58 11.56 1.51
N GLU A 167 -3.89 11.51 1.64
CA GLU A 167 -4.51 10.97 2.85
C GLU A 167 -4.07 9.51 2.91
N SER A 168 -2.86 9.31 3.43
CA SER A 168 -2.34 8.02 3.80
C SER A 168 -3.18 7.58 4.99
N ARG A 169 -4.31 6.95 4.70
CA ARG A 169 -5.10 6.22 5.70
C ARG A 169 -4.24 5.06 6.17
N SER A 170 -3.42 5.31 7.18
CA SER A 170 -2.75 4.24 7.92
C SER A 170 -3.84 3.36 8.53
N PHE A 171 -3.87 2.09 8.15
CA PHE A 171 -4.63 1.08 8.88
C PHE A 171 -4.04 1.01 10.30
N TYR A 172 -4.81 1.48 11.29
CA TYR A 172 -4.49 1.25 12.68
C TYR A 172 -4.99 -0.15 13.02
N VAL A 173 -4.09 -1.13 13.12
CA VAL A 173 -4.41 -2.33 13.88
C VAL A 173 -4.28 -1.93 15.35
N ALA A 174 -5.41 -1.82 16.05
CA ALA A 174 -5.42 -1.67 17.50
C ALA A 174 -4.99 -3.00 18.13
N THR A 175 -3.70 -3.33 18.04
CA THR A 175 -3.14 -4.41 18.82
C THR A 175 -3.05 -3.95 20.27
N THR A 176 -3.59 -4.75 21.18
CA THR A 176 -3.38 -4.61 22.64
C THR A 176 -1.97 -5.07 23.05
N GLU A 177 -1.22 -5.65 22.12
CA GLU A 177 0.12 -6.16 22.33
C GLU A 177 1.15 -5.03 22.44
N PRO A 178 2.19 -5.20 23.26
CA PRO A 178 3.30 -4.27 23.33
C PRO A 178 4.01 -4.13 21.97
N ILE A 179 4.53 -2.94 21.68
CA ILE A 179 5.20 -2.57 20.42
C ILE A 179 6.40 -3.48 20.13
N ILE A 180 7.04 -4.02 21.17
CA ILE A 180 8.11 -5.00 21.09
C ILE A 180 7.96 -6.03 22.21
N ASP A 181 8.46 -7.24 21.99
CA ASP A 181 8.52 -8.28 23.02
C ASP A 181 9.59 -7.97 24.06
N ILE A 182 9.17 -7.74 25.31
CA ILE A 182 10.05 -7.43 26.45
C ILE A 182 11.01 -8.58 26.77
N SER A 183 10.63 -9.83 26.51
CA SER A 183 11.43 -11.03 26.85
C SER A 183 12.75 -11.09 26.09
N ARG A 184 12.87 -10.34 24.98
CA ARG A 184 14.08 -10.25 24.16
C ARG A 184 15.15 -9.33 24.73
N TYR A 185 14.88 -8.64 25.84
CA TYR A 185 15.77 -7.65 26.44
C TYR A 185 16.15 -8.03 27.87
N SER A 186 17.45 -8.20 28.11
CA SER A 186 18.02 -8.44 29.44
C SER A 186 18.49 -7.17 30.16
N SER A 187 18.33 -5.99 29.53
CA SER A 187 18.79 -4.70 30.04
C SER A 187 17.67 -3.67 29.94
N TYR A 188 17.28 -3.12 31.08
CA TYR A 188 16.26 -2.08 31.19
C TYR A 188 16.63 -0.83 30.37
N THR A 189 17.86 -0.35 30.49
CA THR A 189 18.33 0.83 29.75
C THR A 189 18.33 0.58 28.24
N LYS A 190 18.67 -0.63 27.80
CA LYS A 190 18.59 -1.02 26.38
C LYS A 190 17.15 -1.07 25.89
N LEU A 191 16.23 -1.63 26.68
CA LEU A 191 14.81 -1.67 26.39
C LEU A 191 14.25 -0.26 26.19
N LEU A 192 14.51 0.65 27.14
CA LEU A 192 14.04 2.05 27.07
C LEU A 192 14.59 2.77 25.84
N ARG A 193 15.90 2.66 25.57
CA ARG A 193 16.53 3.31 24.40
C ARG A 193 15.95 2.79 23.08
N VAL A 194 15.76 1.47 22.93
CA VAL A 194 15.18 0.91 21.71
C VAL A 194 13.72 1.32 21.55
N THR A 195 12.94 1.28 22.63
CA THR A 195 11.55 1.75 22.64
C THR A 195 11.45 3.22 22.23
N ALA A 196 12.32 4.08 22.78
CA ALA A 196 12.36 5.50 22.46
C ALA A 196 12.73 5.75 20.99
N TRP A 197 13.68 4.99 20.43
CA TRP A 197 14.01 5.04 19.00
C TRP A 197 12.83 4.65 18.11
N ILE A 198 12.06 3.62 18.49
CA ILE A 198 10.88 3.19 17.75
C ILE A 198 9.80 4.28 17.80
N ILE A 199 9.53 4.84 18.98
CA ILE A 199 8.58 5.95 19.14
C ILE A 199 8.99 7.15 18.28
N ARG A 200 10.28 7.53 18.28
CA ARG A 200 10.81 8.60 17.42
C ARG A 200 10.68 8.28 15.94
N PHE A 201 10.96 7.03 15.54
CA PHE A 201 10.79 6.60 14.16
C PHE A 201 9.34 6.79 13.70
N VAL A 202 8.37 6.35 14.50
CA VAL A 202 6.93 6.56 14.23
C VAL A 202 6.58 8.04 14.16
N HIS A 203 7.14 8.88 15.04
CA HIS A 203 6.96 10.33 14.97
C HIS A 203 7.50 10.91 13.65
N ASN A 204 8.72 10.53 13.25
CA ASN A 204 9.36 10.99 12.01
C ASN A 204 8.64 10.47 10.75
N CYS A 205 7.92 9.35 10.83
CA CYS A 205 7.05 8.90 9.74
C CYS A 205 5.77 9.74 9.60
N LYS A 206 5.30 10.37 10.69
CA LYS A 206 4.06 11.16 10.73
C LYS A 206 4.28 12.67 10.62
N SER A 207 5.52 13.15 10.84
CA SER A 207 5.88 14.56 10.88
C SER A 207 6.75 14.97 9.67
N HIS A 208 6.54 16.17 9.16
CA HIS A 208 7.42 16.79 8.17
C HIS A 208 8.74 17.27 8.78
N LEU A 209 8.76 17.51 10.10
CA LEU A 209 9.96 17.89 10.85
C LEU A 209 10.59 16.65 11.46
N ARG A 210 11.70 16.21 10.88
CA ARG A 210 12.43 15.03 11.35
C ARG A 210 13.35 15.39 12.51
N ILE A 211 13.28 14.58 13.56
CA ILE A 211 14.22 14.61 14.69
C ILE A 211 15.43 13.76 14.32
N ILE A 212 16.61 14.38 14.31
CA ILE A 212 17.88 13.77 13.86
C ILE A 212 19.00 13.78 14.92
N HIS A 213 18.78 14.42 16.06
CA HIS A 213 19.76 14.48 17.16
C HIS A 213 19.80 13.18 17.99
N GLU A 214 20.69 13.05 18.97
CA GLU A 214 20.70 11.89 19.89
C GLU A 214 19.43 11.78 20.73
N LEU A 215 19.16 10.62 21.32
CA LEU A 215 18.04 10.45 22.26
C LEU A 215 18.17 11.41 23.44
N ASN A 216 17.14 12.21 23.69
CA ASN A 216 17.09 13.06 24.88
C ASN A 216 16.36 12.35 26.04
N CYS A 217 16.48 12.91 27.24
CA CYS A 217 15.90 12.32 28.45
C CYS A 217 14.37 12.19 28.37
N ASN A 218 13.67 13.16 27.76
CA ASN A 218 12.21 13.15 27.62
C ASN A 218 11.73 11.98 26.74
N GLU A 219 12.51 11.56 25.74
CA GLU A 219 12.16 10.39 24.92
C GLU A 219 12.39 9.08 25.65
N ILE A 220 13.38 9.03 26.54
CA ILE A 220 13.60 7.89 27.43
C ILE A 220 12.47 7.80 28.47
N GLU A 221 12.06 8.93 29.05
CA GLU A 221 10.96 9.03 30.01
C GLU A 221 9.62 8.58 29.38
N LYS A 222 9.33 9.02 28.14
CA LYS A 222 8.16 8.54 27.39
C LYS A 222 8.19 7.04 27.12
N ALA A 223 9.37 6.48 26.88
CA ALA A 223 9.52 5.04 26.71
C ALA A 223 9.29 4.29 28.03
N GLU A 224 9.68 4.87 29.16
CA GLU A 224 9.43 4.33 30.50
C GLU A 224 7.93 4.38 30.84
N ASP A 225 7.27 5.52 30.65
CA ASP A 225 5.83 5.68 30.83
C ASP A 225 5.03 4.67 30.01
N TYR A 226 5.45 4.43 28.76
CA TYR A 226 4.85 3.43 27.89
C TYR A 226 4.86 2.04 28.52
N TRP A 227 6.01 1.61 29.07
CA TRP A 227 6.13 0.31 29.72
C TRP A 227 5.38 0.23 31.04
N ILE A 228 5.38 1.30 31.83
CA ILE A 228 4.59 1.39 33.07
C ILE A 228 3.10 1.20 32.77
N GLN A 229 2.57 1.93 31.79
CA GLN A 229 1.15 1.81 31.37
C GLN A 229 0.83 0.44 30.80
N THR A 230 1.78 -0.20 30.11
CA THR A 230 1.61 -1.53 29.51
C THR A 230 1.53 -2.62 30.58
N VAL A 231 2.33 -2.52 31.65
CA VAL A 231 2.35 -3.49 32.76
C VAL A 231 1.21 -3.25 33.77
N GLN A 232 0.75 -2.01 33.91
CA GLN A 232 -0.35 -1.65 34.83
C GLN A 232 -1.76 -1.94 34.28
N ARG A 233 -1.87 -2.40 33.03
CA ARG A 233 -3.12 -2.87 32.42
C ARG A 233 -3.35 -4.35 32.71
#